data_AF-A0A357N086-F1
#
_entry.id   AF-A0A357N086-F1
#
_cell.length_a   1.000
_cell.length_b   1.000
_cell.length_c   1.000
_cell.angle_alpha   90.00
_cell.angle_beta   90.00
_cell.angle_gamma   90.00
#
_symmetry.space_group_name_H-M   'P 1'
#
loop_
_entity.id
_entity.type
_entity.pdbx_description
1 polymer ?
#
loop_
_entity_poly.entity_id
_entity_poly.type
_entity_poly.pdbx_seq_one_letter_code
_entity_poly.pdbx_strand_id
1 'polypeptide(L)'
;INDTGTGNTFDLTNAGALRMVMDSLRYWVTEMRVDGFRFDLATILGRERHGFDPSGSFLDAVRQDPVLSQVKLIAEPWDIGPGGYQLGQFPPGWAEWNDRFRDTTRALWRGDAGQLPEFAARFTGSADLFDHHGRRPSASINLVTAHDGYTLHDLVSYNDRHNEANGEDNRDGHSHNLSCNHGVEGDTDDAGILALRSRQMRNLLGTLLLAQGTPMLLAGDEFGHSQQGNNNAYCQDNPLSWIDWERAAQPGPQAQAAFVRRALALRRRYGLLRRNRFLTGDFDASLGMRDIEWRRPDGEPMGEGDWHNPELRALLIVLDGRSPDSGLREPGRHVSLALLLNPNEQEQRFRPSDETLSFRRVVLQTDDAPLEMDEEGQWTLPARSLCLLASSSAG
;
A
#
# COMPACT_ATOMS: atom_id res chain seq x y z
N ILE A 1 -30.79 5.83 -10.12
CA ILE A 1 -30.53 4.91 -8.99
C ILE A 1 -29.69 5.70 -7.99
N ASN A 2 -29.79 5.44 -6.68
CA ASN A 2 -28.94 6.10 -5.69
C ASN A 2 -27.63 5.31 -5.55
N ASP A 3 -26.77 5.42 -6.57
CA ASP A 3 -25.49 4.70 -6.62
C ASP A 3 -24.42 5.32 -5.68
N THR A 4 -24.66 6.53 -5.16
CA THR A 4 -23.77 7.20 -4.19
C THR A 4 -24.05 6.79 -2.73
N GLY A 5 -25.28 6.36 -2.41
CA GLY A 5 -25.72 6.21 -1.02
C GLY A 5 -26.08 7.52 -0.32
N THR A 6 -25.99 8.67 -1.00
CA THR A 6 -26.23 10.01 -0.41
C THR A 6 -27.59 10.61 -0.74
N GLY A 7 -28.43 9.87 -1.47
CA GLY A 7 -29.82 10.22 -1.78
C GLY A 7 -30.06 10.50 -3.25
N ASN A 8 -29.03 10.87 -4.01
CA ASN A 8 -29.10 11.08 -5.46
C ASN A 8 -27.76 10.74 -6.15
N THR A 9 -27.80 10.56 -7.47
CA THR A 9 -26.62 10.38 -8.33
C THR A 9 -26.66 11.40 -9.45
N PHE A 10 -25.54 12.08 -9.69
CA PHE A 10 -25.43 13.10 -10.72
C PHE A 10 -25.35 12.47 -12.12
N ASP A 11 -26.25 12.84 -13.03
CA ASP A 11 -26.37 12.21 -14.35
C ASP A 11 -25.40 12.83 -15.38
N LEU A 12 -24.25 12.21 -15.57
CA LEU A 12 -23.25 12.64 -16.54
C LEU A 12 -23.58 12.26 -17.99
N THR A 13 -24.65 11.50 -18.24
CA THR A 13 -25.14 11.26 -19.61
C THR A 13 -25.85 12.49 -20.19
N ASN A 14 -26.24 13.43 -19.33
CA ASN A 14 -26.78 14.72 -19.73
C ASN A 14 -25.66 15.70 -20.14
N ALA A 15 -25.72 16.23 -21.36
CA ALA A 15 -24.69 17.13 -21.88
C ALA A 15 -24.45 18.40 -21.05
N GLY A 16 -25.50 18.97 -20.43
CA GLY A 16 -25.36 20.16 -19.59
C GLY A 16 -24.65 19.85 -18.27
N ALA A 17 -24.98 18.71 -17.66
CA ALA A 17 -24.33 18.20 -16.46
C ALA A 17 -22.86 17.86 -16.72
N LEU A 18 -22.58 17.14 -17.81
CA LEU A 18 -21.21 16.83 -18.23
C LEU A 18 -20.39 18.11 -18.47
N ARG A 19 -20.94 19.10 -19.18
CA ARG A 19 -20.26 20.38 -19.41
C ARG A 19 -19.90 21.08 -18.10
N MET A 20 -20.82 21.11 -17.14
CA MET A 20 -20.58 21.72 -15.83
C MET A 20 -19.39 21.06 -15.11
N VAL A 21 -19.32 19.73 -15.11
CA VAL A 21 -18.20 19.01 -14.48
C VAL A 21 -16.90 19.24 -15.23
N MET A 22 -16.90 19.18 -16.56
CA MET A 22 -15.72 19.46 -17.38
C MET A 22 -15.20 20.89 -17.20
N ASP A 23 -16.10 21.88 -17.15
CA ASP A 23 -15.76 23.28 -16.88
C ASP A 23 -15.17 23.45 -15.47
N SER A 24 -15.74 22.78 -14.46
CA SER A 24 -15.22 22.76 -13.10
C SER A 24 -13.80 22.21 -13.04
N LEU A 25 -13.55 21.04 -13.65
CA LEU A 25 -12.23 20.43 -13.68
C LEU A 25 -11.21 21.34 -14.37
N ARG A 26 -11.56 21.90 -15.54
CA ARG A 26 -10.69 22.85 -16.26
C ARG A 26 -10.40 24.09 -15.43
N TYR A 27 -11.40 24.63 -14.74
CA TYR A 27 -11.24 25.78 -13.87
C TYR A 27 -10.25 25.50 -12.74
N TRP A 28 -10.39 24.37 -12.05
CA TRP A 28 -9.45 23.98 -10.98
C TRP A 28 -8.02 23.81 -11.49
N VAL A 29 -7.82 23.26 -12.71
CA VAL A 29 -6.48 23.11 -13.27
C VAL A 29 -5.90 24.44 -13.73
N THR A 30 -6.64 25.23 -14.51
CA THR A 30 -6.09 26.41 -15.20
C THR A 30 -6.05 27.66 -14.33
N GLU A 31 -7.09 27.89 -13.53
CA GLU A 31 -7.22 29.08 -12.68
C GLU A 31 -6.67 28.83 -11.28
N MET A 32 -7.04 27.69 -10.67
CA MET A 32 -6.60 27.35 -9.31
C MET A 32 -5.28 26.59 -9.25
N ARG A 33 -4.73 26.18 -10.41
CA ARG A 33 -3.44 25.48 -10.55
C ARG A 33 -3.36 24.15 -9.80
N VAL A 34 -4.46 23.40 -9.79
CA VAL A 34 -4.50 22.02 -9.28
C VAL A 34 -3.80 21.06 -10.25
N ASP A 35 -2.90 20.21 -9.74
CA ASP A 35 -2.10 19.26 -10.53
C ASP A 35 -2.79 17.91 -10.84
N GLY A 36 -4.00 17.71 -10.31
CA GLY A 36 -4.77 16.48 -10.47
C GLY A 36 -5.87 16.30 -9.44
N PHE A 37 -6.63 15.23 -9.58
CA PHE A 37 -7.83 14.95 -8.80
C PHE A 37 -7.85 13.51 -8.29
N ARG A 38 -8.34 13.31 -7.06
CA ARG A 38 -8.88 12.02 -6.60
C ARG A 38 -10.39 12.11 -6.65
N PHE A 39 -11.02 11.28 -7.47
CA PHE A 39 -12.45 11.22 -7.64
C PHE A 39 -13.04 10.22 -6.64
N ASP A 40 -13.94 10.73 -5.81
CA ASP A 40 -14.76 9.96 -4.88
C ASP A 40 -15.82 9.15 -5.63
N LEU A 41 -16.04 7.90 -5.21
CA LEU A 41 -16.95 6.94 -5.86
C LEU A 41 -16.88 6.99 -7.39
N ALA A 42 -15.65 6.93 -7.93
CA ALA A 42 -15.36 7.29 -9.31
C ALA A 42 -16.07 6.41 -10.35
N THR A 43 -16.53 5.21 -9.96
CA THR A 43 -17.34 4.34 -10.83
C THR A 43 -18.58 5.07 -11.37
N ILE A 44 -19.16 5.96 -10.58
CA ILE A 44 -20.31 6.79 -10.98
C ILE A 44 -19.99 7.61 -12.22
N LEU A 45 -18.74 8.06 -12.35
CA LEU A 45 -18.33 8.89 -13.48
C LEU A 45 -18.33 8.12 -14.80
N GLY A 46 -18.20 6.80 -14.75
CA GLY A 46 -18.31 5.92 -15.92
C GLY A 46 -19.68 5.27 -16.08
N ARG A 47 -20.69 5.63 -15.26
CA ARG A 47 -22.02 5.03 -15.37
C ARG A 47 -22.77 5.54 -16.59
N GLU A 48 -23.08 4.60 -17.46
CA GLU A 48 -24.01 4.74 -18.58
C GLU A 48 -25.33 4.00 -18.26
N ARG A 49 -26.29 4.04 -19.19
CA ARG A 49 -27.62 3.40 -19.01
C ARG A 49 -27.57 1.91 -18.69
N HIS A 50 -26.47 1.23 -18.98
CA HIS A 50 -26.29 -0.22 -18.86
C HIS A 50 -25.25 -0.62 -17.80
N GLY A 51 -24.71 0.34 -17.04
CA GLY A 51 -23.67 0.10 -16.04
C GLY A 51 -22.41 0.92 -16.32
N PHE A 52 -21.31 0.56 -15.65
CA PHE A 52 -20.02 1.19 -15.88
C PHE A 52 -19.48 0.84 -17.28
N ASP A 53 -19.01 1.86 -18.00
CA ASP A 53 -18.32 1.73 -19.28
C ASP A 53 -16.99 2.51 -19.22
N PRO A 54 -15.82 1.86 -19.40
CA PRO A 54 -14.51 2.54 -19.42
C PRO A 54 -14.32 3.49 -20.63
N SER A 55 -15.23 3.43 -21.60
CA SER A 55 -15.36 4.36 -22.74
C SER A 55 -16.62 5.22 -22.62
N GLY A 56 -17.16 5.37 -21.41
CA GLY A 56 -18.30 6.23 -21.12
C GLY A 56 -18.02 7.71 -21.42
N SER A 57 -19.11 8.45 -21.62
CA SER A 57 -19.11 9.83 -22.11
C SER A 57 -18.15 10.77 -21.35
N PHE A 58 -18.15 10.72 -20.02
CA PHE A 58 -17.25 11.51 -19.19
C PHE A 58 -15.78 11.09 -19.34
N LEU A 59 -15.48 9.78 -19.29
CA LEU A 59 -14.11 9.27 -19.34
C LEU A 59 -13.44 9.59 -20.70
N ASP A 60 -14.19 9.47 -21.79
CA ASP A 60 -13.72 9.86 -23.12
C ASP A 60 -13.55 11.38 -23.25
N ALA A 61 -14.48 12.16 -22.71
CA ALA A 61 -14.38 13.63 -22.70
C ALA A 61 -13.12 14.11 -21.95
N VAL A 62 -12.80 13.52 -20.80
CA VAL A 62 -11.58 13.80 -20.02
C VAL A 62 -10.33 13.37 -20.79
N ARG A 63 -10.34 12.17 -21.39
CA ARG A 63 -9.18 11.63 -22.11
C ARG A 63 -8.77 12.48 -23.31
N GLN A 64 -9.73 13.02 -24.05
CA GLN A 64 -9.46 13.88 -25.21
C GLN A 64 -9.18 15.34 -24.86
N ASP A 65 -9.55 15.80 -23.65
CA ASP A 65 -9.44 17.21 -23.28
C ASP A 65 -7.95 17.62 -23.16
N PRO A 66 -7.52 18.68 -23.87
CA PRO A 66 -6.11 19.06 -23.93
C PRO A 66 -5.54 19.55 -22.59
N VAL A 67 -6.40 19.97 -21.66
CA VAL A 67 -6.00 20.35 -20.30
C VAL A 67 -6.04 19.15 -19.38
N LEU A 68 -7.16 18.44 -19.33
CA LEU A 68 -7.37 17.37 -18.33
C LEU A 68 -6.56 16.11 -18.62
N SER A 69 -6.19 15.86 -19.88
CA SER A 69 -5.30 14.75 -20.24
C SER A 69 -3.87 14.90 -19.71
N GLN A 70 -3.49 16.09 -19.21
CA GLN A 70 -2.14 16.38 -18.72
C GLN A 70 -2.01 16.34 -17.19
N VAL A 71 -3.13 16.15 -16.45
CA VAL A 71 -3.13 16.13 -14.98
C VAL A 71 -3.24 14.72 -14.42
N LYS A 72 -2.97 14.56 -13.12
CA LYS A 72 -3.11 13.25 -12.46
C LYS A 72 -4.59 12.96 -12.21
N LEU A 73 -5.03 11.76 -12.57
CA LEU A 73 -6.40 11.30 -12.34
C LEU A 73 -6.34 10.04 -11.47
N ILE A 74 -6.94 10.11 -10.28
CA ILE A 74 -7.00 9.01 -9.32
C ILE A 74 -8.46 8.68 -9.07
N ALA A 75 -8.84 7.41 -9.20
CA ALA A 75 -10.18 6.93 -8.93
C ALA A 75 -10.23 6.20 -7.58
N GLU A 76 -11.33 6.40 -6.85
CA GLU A 76 -11.90 5.37 -6.00
C GLU A 76 -12.74 4.43 -6.89
N PRO A 77 -12.24 3.24 -7.26
CA PRO A 77 -12.80 2.46 -8.35
C PRO A 77 -13.96 1.57 -7.87
N TRP A 78 -14.82 2.11 -7.03
CA TRP A 78 -16.04 1.46 -6.60
C TRP A 78 -17.15 2.48 -6.30
N ASP A 79 -18.38 2.01 -6.35
CA ASP A 79 -19.55 2.66 -5.75
C ASP A 79 -20.48 1.60 -5.13
N ILE A 80 -21.57 2.03 -4.48
CA ILE A 80 -22.48 1.11 -3.81
C ILE A 80 -23.57 0.53 -4.72
N GLY A 81 -23.62 0.96 -5.98
CA GLY A 81 -24.61 0.54 -6.96
C GLY A 81 -24.33 -0.87 -7.52
N PRO A 82 -25.30 -1.49 -8.20
CA PRO A 82 -25.08 -2.77 -8.88
C PRO A 82 -23.90 -2.68 -9.86
N GLY A 83 -22.99 -3.65 -9.77
CA GLY A 83 -21.76 -3.67 -10.57
C GLY A 83 -20.78 -2.53 -10.23
N GLY A 84 -20.86 -1.96 -9.02
CA GLY A 84 -20.05 -0.81 -8.62
C GLY A 84 -18.55 -1.07 -8.51
N TYR A 85 -18.12 -2.30 -8.21
CA TYR A 85 -16.70 -2.63 -8.05
C TYR A 85 -15.97 -2.74 -9.39
N GLN A 86 -15.07 -1.79 -9.66
CA GLN A 86 -14.41 -1.58 -10.96
C GLN A 86 -12.87 -1.46 -10.82
N LEU A 87 -12.28 -2.02 -9.77
CA LEU A 87 -10.83 -2.02 -9.59
C LEU A 87 -10.11 -2.63 -10.82
N GLY A 88 -9.16 -1.89 -11.38
CA GLY A 88 -8.41 -2.22 -12.59
C GLY A 88 -9.14 -1.89 -13.89
N GLN A 89 -10.43 -1.52 -13.83
CA GLN A 89 -11.25 -1.33 -15.04
C GLN A 89 -11.20 0.11 -15.59
N PHE A 90 -10.57 1.06 -14.89
CA PHE A 90 -10.42 2.42 -15.40
C PHE A 90 -9.44 2.47 -16.57
N PRO A 91 -9.67 3.39 -17.53
CA PRO A 91 -8.85 3.47 -18.73
C PRO A 91 -7.41 3.94 -18.44
N PRO A 92 -6.46 3.70 -19.37
CA PRO A 92 -5.11 4.23 -19.25
C PRO A 92 -5.08 5.74 -19.01
N GLY A 93 -4.15 6.20 -18.16
CA GLY A 93 -4.08 7.57 -17.66
C GLY A 93 -4.65 7.74 -16.26
N TRP A 94 -5.49 6.80 -15.81
CA TRP A 94 -6.01 6.77 -14.43
C TRP A 94 -5.16 5.87 -13.54
N ALA A 95 -4.92 6.35 -12.33
CA ALA A 95 -4.51 5.52 -11.20
C ALA A 95 -5.74 5.23 -10.31
N GLU A 96 -5.67 4.17 -9.52
CA GLU A 96 -6.80 3.66 -8.75
C GLU A 96 -6.36 3.32 -7.33
N TRP A 97 -7.17 3.71 -6.34
CA TRP A 97 -7.02 3.21 -4.98
C TRP A 97 -7.13 1.68 -4.96
N ASN A 98 -6.13 1.03 -4.40
CA ASN A 98 -6.03 -0.43 -4.36
C ASN A 98 -6.44 -0.95 -2.98
N ASP A 99 -7.73 -1.22 -2.80
CA ASP A 99 -8.27 -1.83 -1.58
C ASP A 99 -7.77 -3.26 -1.36
N ARG A 100 -7.48 -4.01 -2.43
CA ARG A 100 -6.85 -5.33 -2.29
C ARG A 100 -5.45 -5.23 -1.69
N PHE A 101 -4.64 -4.23 -2.06
CA PHE A 101 -3.36 -3.98 -1.39
C PHE A 101 -3.57 -3.72 0.11
N ARG A 102 -4.55 -2.86 0.44
CA ARG A 102 -4.91 -2.53 1.82
C ARG A 102 -5.24 -3.78 2.62
N ASP A 103 -6.20 -4.56 2.15
CA ASP A 103 -6.77 -5.68 2.88
C ASP A 103 -5.75 -6.82 3.02
N THR A 104 -5.03 -7.16 1.95
CA THR A 104 -3.97 -8.18 2.00
C THR A 104 -2.83 -7.79 2.94
N THR A 105 -2.40 -6.52 2.91
CA THR A 105 -1.32 -6.05 3.79
C THR A 105 -1.75 -6.09 5.25
N ARG A 106 -3.00 -5.69 5.55
CA ARG A 106 -3.57 -5.77 6.90
C ARG A 106 -3.69 -7.23 7.37
N ALA A 107 -4.27 -8.11 6.55
CA ALA A 107 -4.46 -9.53 6.87
C ALA A 107 -3.12 -10.24 7.13
N LEU A 108 -2.11 -9.98 6.30
CA LEU A 108 -0.76 -10.56 6.47
C LEU A 108 -0.17 -10.20 7.84
N TRP A 109 -0.20 -8.93 8.23
CA TRP A 109 0.41 -8.47 9.48
C TRP A 109 -0.44 -8.74 10.72
N ARG A 110 -1.76 -8.85 10.55
CA ARG A 110 -2.65 -9.39 11.58
C ARG A 110 -2.25 -10.83 11.94
N GLY A 111 -1.79 -11.59 10.94
CA GLY A 111 -1.34 -12.96 11.07
C GLY A 111 -2.33 -13.96 10.48
N ASP A 112 -3.10 -13.56 9.47
CA ASP A 112 -4.02 -14.44 8.77
C ASP A 112 -3.24 -15.47 7.95
N ALA A 113 -3.80 -16.68 7.82
CA ALA A 113 -3.19 -17.75 7.02
C ALA A 113 -3.37 -17.54 5.51
N GLY A 114 -2.48 -18.13 4.71
CA GLY A 114 -2.64 -18.22 3.25
C GLY A 114 -2.49 -16.90 2.48
N GLN A 115 -1.84 -15.88 3.06
CA GLN A 115 -1.76 -14.55 2.46
C GLN A 115 -0.65 -14.39 1.41
N LEU A 116 0.32 -15.31 1.33
CA LEU A 116 1.52 -15.14 0.50
C LEU A 116 1.27 -14.93 -1.00
N PRO A 117 0.36 -15.68 -1.68
CA PRO A 117 0.14 -15.50 -3.12
C PRO A 117 -0.41 -14.12 -3.45
N GLU A 118 -1.45 -13.70 -2.72
CA GLU A 118 -2.07 -12.40 -2.90
C GLU A 118 -1.07 -11.29 -2.53
N PHE A 119 -0.34 -11.45 -1.42
CA PHE A 119 0.69 -10.50 -0.99
C PHE A 119 1.77 -10.30 -2.06
N ALA A 120 2.25 -11.38 -2.68
CA ALA A 120 3.25 -11.30 -3.73
C ALA A 120 2.76 -10.45 -4.91
N ALA A 121 1.51 -10.66 -5.35
CA ALA A 121 0.88 -9.87 -6.40
C ALA A 121 0.70 -8.40 -5.99
N ARG A 122 0.25 -8.12 -4.76
CA ARG A 122 0.10 -6.74 -4.25
C ARG A 122 1.44 -6.02 -4.14
N PHE A 123 2.47 -6.70 -3.62
CA PHE A 123 3.78 -6.11 -3.40
C PHE A 123 4.50 -5.74 -4.72
N THR A 124 4.23 -6.45 -5.81
CA THR A 124 4.80 -6.19 -7.14
C THR A 124 3.96 -5.26 -8.02
N GLY A 125 3.04 -4.50 -7.41
CA GLY A 125 2.28 -3.45 -8.09
C GLY A 125 0.98 -3.94 -8.72
N SER A 126 0.50 -5.12 -8.31
CA SER A 126 -0.79 -5.70 -8.73
C SER A 126 -0.91 -5.86 -10.24
N ALA A 127 0.09 -6.47 -10.87
CA ALA A 127 0.12 -6.70 -12.32
C ALA A 127 -1.11 -7.46 -12.85
N ASP A 128 -1.64 -8.41 -12.08
CA ASP A 128 -2.87 -9.13 -12.39
C ASP A 128 -4.12 -8.22 -12.51
N LEU A 129 -4.08 -7.03 -11.90
CA LEU A 129 -5.15 -6.02 -12.00
C LEU A 129 -4.84 -4.91 -13.00
N PHE A 130 -3.56 -4.57 -13.16
CA PHE A 130 -3.15 -3.33 -13.85
C PHE A 130 -2.24 -3.54 -15.06
N ASP A 131 -1.72 -4.74 -15.34
CA ASP A 131 -0.84 -5.00 -16.49
C ASP A 131 -1.62 -5.30 -17.76
N HIS A 132 -2.39 -4.31 -18.20
CA HIS A 132 -3.15 -4.35 -19.44
C HIS A 132 -3.22 -2.95 -20.05
N HIS A 133 -3.46 -2.87 -21.36
CA HIS A 133 -3.60 -1.61 -22.11
C HIS A 133 -2.46 -0.59 -21.90
N GLY A 134 -1.24 -1.06 -21.63
CA GLY A 134 -0.05 -0.21 -21.46
C GLY A 134 -0.01 0.57 -20.15
N ARG A 135 -0.85 0.22 -19.18
CA ARG A 135 -0.77 0.75 -17.81
C ARG A 135 0.53 0.30 -17.14
N ARG A 136 0.91 1.00 -16.07
CA ARG A 136 2.17 0.85 -15.35
C ARG A 136 1.90 0.50 -13.90
N PRO A 137 2.89 0.01 -13.13
CA PRO A 137 2.73 -0.20 -11.69
C PRO A 137 2.20 1.02 -10.94
N SER A 138 2.54 2.24 -11.41
CA SER A 138 2.06 3.50 -10.83
C SER A 138 0.54 3.71 -10.92
N ALA A 139 -0.17 2.93 -11.74
CA ALA A 139 -1.63 2.91 -11.78
C ALA A 139 -2.24 2.36 -10.48
N SER A 140 -1.47 1.56 -9.73
CA SER A 140 -1.86 1.14 -8.40
C SER A 140 -1.49 2.21 -7.36
N ILE A 141 -2.50 2.84 -6.76
CA ILE A 141 -2.32 3.62 -5.54
C ILE A 141 -2.43 2.67 -4.35
N ASN A 142 -1.29 2.27 -3.80
CA ASN A 142 -1.23 1.41 -2.63
C ASN A 142 -1.54 2.24 -1.39
N LEU A 143 -2.40 1.73 -0.52
CA LEU A 143 -2.72 2.33 0.76
C LEU A 143 -2.89 1.24 1.82
N VAL A 144 -2.55 1.55 3.07
CA VAL A 144 -2.91 0.71 4.23
C VAL A 144 -4.07 1.34 5.00
N THR A 145 -4.18 2.65 4.97
CA THR A 145 -5.12 3.49 5.71
C THR A 145 -5.53 4.66 4.84
N ALA A 146 -6.71 5.20 5.12
CA ALA A 146 -7.27 6.37 4.45
C ALA A 146 -8.15 7.12 5.47
N HIS A 147 -8.85 8.16 5.03
CA HIS A 147 -9.85 8.81 5.86
C HIS A 147 -11.02 7.88 6.19
N ASP A 148 -11.32 6.92 5.32
CA ASP A 148 -12.28 5.85 5.58
C ASP A 148 -11.63 4.74 6.41
N GLY A 149 -12.29 4.36 7.51
CA GLY A 149 -11.82 3.33 8.42
C GLY A 149 -10.86 3.87 9.48
N TYR A 150 -10.07 2.97 10.06
CA TYR A 150 -9.09 3.34 11.08
C TYR A 150 -7.89 4.11 10.53
N THR A 151 -7.38 5.01 11.38
CA THR A 151 -5.97 5.44 11.36
C THR A 151 -5.02 4.25 11.56
N LEU A 152 -3.73 4.42 11.28
CA LEU A 152 -2.77 3.33 11.45
C LEU A 152 -2.59 2.94 12.92
N HIS A 153 -2.63 3.92 13.82
CA HIS A 153 -2.56 3.65 15.26
C HIS A 153 -3.76 2.84 15.72
N ASP A 154 -4.97 3.20 15.27
CA ASP A 154 -6.19 2.52 15.72
C ASP A 154 -6.34 1.13 15.10
N LEU A 155 -5.84 0.95 13.87
CA LEU A 155 -5.76 -0.36 13.22
C LEU A 155 -4.98 -1.40 14.05
N VAL A 156 -4.00 -0.96 14.83
CA VAL A 156 -3.22 -1.82 15.74
C VAL A 156 -3.63 -1.71 17.20
N SER A 157 -4.72 -0.98 17.51
CA SER A 157 -5.15 -0.72 18.88
C SER A 157 -6.59 -1.11 19.17
N TYR A 158 -7.42 -1.34 18.15
CA TYR A 158 -8.84 -1.65 18.30
C TYR A 158 -9.27 -2.84 17.44
N ASN A 159 -10.07 -3.74 18.00
CA ASN A 159 -10.76 -4.79 17.25
C ASN A 159 -12.15 -4.31 16.84
N ASP A 160 -12.85 -3.63 17.75
CA ASP A 160 -14.21 -3.16 17.57
C ASP A 160 -14.21 -1.65 17.31
N ARG A 161 -15.14 -1.19 16.46
CA ARG A 161 -15.30 0.25 16.19
C ARG A 161 -16.02 0.94 17.36
N HIS A 162 -15.63 2.18 17.62
CA HIS A 162 -16.16 3.05 18.67
C HIS A 162 -16.67 4.36 18.04
N ASN A 163 -17.74 4.26 17.24
CA ASN A 163 -18.33 5.38 16.52
C ASN A 163 -19.46 6.07 17.30
N GLU A 164 -19.61 5.82 18.61
CA GLU A 164 -20.69 6.35 19.44
C GLU A 164 -20.79 7.88 19.37
N ALA A 165 -19.65 8.56 19.22
CA ALA A 165 -19.58 10.01 19.07
C ALA A 165 -20.34 10.54 17.83
N ASN A 166 -20.62 9.69 16.83
CA ASN A 166 -21.33 10.05 15.61
C ASN A 166 -22.85 10.16 15.83
N GLY A 167 -23.38 9.62 16.94
CA GLY A 167 -24.80 9.71 17.29
C GLY A 167 -25.70 8.74 16.54
N GLU A 168 -25.14 7.70 15.91
CA GLU A 168 -25.88 6.70 15.13
C GLU A 168 -25.96 5.32 15.82
N ASP A 169 -25.74 5.28 17.13
CA ASP A 169 -25.69 4.04 17.95
C ASP A 169 -24.64 3.03 17.44
N ASN A 170 -23.49 3.54 16.98
CA ASN A 170 -22.36 2.75 16.45
C ASN A 170 -22.73 1.85 15.23
N ARG A 171 -23.81 2.21 14.52
CA ARG A 171 -24.30 1.47 13.33
C ARG A 171 -23.57 1.85 12.05
N ASP A 172 -22.96 3.02 12.01
CA ASP A 172 -22.19 3.54 10.90
C ASP A 172 -20.74 3.00 10.91
N GLY A 173 -20.05 3.15 9.78
CA GLY A 173 -18.69 2.65 9.60
C GLY A 173 -18.61 1.17 9.20
N HIS A 174 -17.46 0.76 8.64
CA HIS A 174 -17.28 -0.60 8.16
C HIS A 174 -16.96 -1.56 9.32
N SER A 175 -17.58 -2.75 9.33
CA SER A 175 -17.26 -3.81 10.30
C SER A 175 -15.98 -4.60 9.98
N HIS A 176 -15.54 -4.67 8.72
CA HIS A 176 -14.42 -5.52 8.31
C HIS A 176 -13.10 -4.71 8.26
N ASN A 177 -12.55 -4.38 9.44
CA ASN A 177 -11.38 -3.50 9.53
C ASN A 177 -10.03 -4.20 9.30
N LEU A 178 -9.98 -5.52 9.46
CA LEU A 178 -8.74 -6.31 9.47
C LEU A 178 -7.71 -5.78 10.49
N SER A 179 -8.20 -5.33 11.64
CA SER A 179 -7.41 -4.76 12.74
C SER A 179 -7.04 -5.81 13.80
N CYS A 180 -6.11 -5.44 14.69
CA CYS A 180 -5.75 -6.25 15.87
C CYS A 180 -5.33 -5.34 17.01
N ASN A 181 -5.98 -5.44 18.17
CA ASN A 181 -5.65 -4.64 19.35
C ASN A 181 -4.41 -5.13 20.13
N HIS A 182 -3.87 -6.31 19.77
CA HIS A 182 -2.74 -6.97 20.41
C HIS A 182 -2.90 -7.26 21.92
N GLY A 183 -4.13 -7.42 22.39
CA GLY A 183 -4.47 -7.93 23.72
C GLY A 183 -5.26 -6.94 24.59
N VAL A 184 -5.16 -5.64 24.34
CA VAL A 184 -5.90 -4.60 25.08
C VAL A 184 -6.64 -3.73 24.08
N GLU A 185 -7.93 -3.47 24.28
CA GLU A 185 -8.69 -2.57 23.40
C GLU A 185 -8.40 -1.11 23.77
N GLY A 186 -7.95 -0.32 22.80
CA GLY A 186 -7.61 1.10 22.99
C GLY A 186 -6.29 1.33 23.73
N ASP A 187 -6.23 2.43 24.48
CA ASP A 187 -5.03 2.89 25.18
C ASP A 187 -4.57 1.91 26.27
N THR A 188 -3.24 1.82 26.47
CA THR A 188 -2.63 0.93 27.46
C THR A 188 -1.27 1.45 27.91
N ASP A 189 -0.88 1.11 29.13
CA ASP A 189 0.45 1.38 29.69
C ASP A 189 1.38 0.15 29.60
N ASP A 190 0.92 -0.97 29.04
CA ASP A 190 1.75 -2.17 28.87
C ASP A 190 2.85 -1.92 27.82
N ALA A 191 4.09 -1.81 28.30
CA ALA A 191 5.24 -1.53 27.46
C ALA A 191 5.49 -2.58 26.36
N GLY A 192 5.13 -3.84 26.60
CA GLY A 192 5.24 -4.92 25.62
C GLY A 192 4.25 -4.75 24.47
N ILE A 193 3.00 -4.40 24.79
CA ILE A 193 1.96 -4.10 23.79
C ILE A 193 2.31 -2.84 23.00
N LEU A 194 2.73 -1.77 23.68
CA LEU A 194 3.12 -0.51 23.02
C LEU A 194 4.29 -0.71 22.04
N ALA A 195 5.32 -1.47 22.44
CA ALA A 195 6.44 -1.80 21.55
C ALA A 195 5.99 -2.66 20.35
N LEU A 196 5.11 -3.65 20.58
CA LEU A 196 4.54 -4.46 19.52
C LEU A 196 3.73 -3.61 18.53
N ARG A 197 2.84 -2.75 19.01
CA ARG A 197 2.03 -1.83 18.18
C ARG A 197 2.90 -0.90 17.35
N SER A 198 3.92 -0.28 17.95
CA SER A 198 4.86 0.57 17.19
C SER A 198 5.55 -0.21 16.07
N ARG A 199 6.01 -1.42 16.36
CA ARG A 199 6.59 -2.30 15.33
C ARG A 199 5.58 -2.71 14.26
N GLN A 200 4.32 -3.00 14.59
CA GLN A 200 3.27 -3.28 13.61
C GLN A 200 2.98 -2.09 12.69
N MET A 201 2.91 -0.87 13.24
CA MET A 201 2.79 0.35 12.42
C MET A 201 3.97 0.46 11.45
N ARG A 202 5.21 0.20 11.90
CA ARG A 202 6.40 0.22 11.04
C ARG A 202 6.41 -0.91 10.01
N ASN A 203 5.89 -2.08 10.34
CA ASN A 203 5.74 -3.18 9.40
C ASN A 203 4.79 -2.82 8.26
N LEU A 204 3.61 -2.31 8.60
CA LEU A 204 2.61 -1.87 7.64
C LEU A 204 3.14 -0.74 6.74
N LEU A 205 3.74 0.30 7.33
CA LEU A 205 4.34 1.42 6.59
C LEU A 205 5.57 0.98 5.79
N GLY A 206 6.37 0.05 6.32
CA GLY A 206 7.52 -0.54 5.64
C GLY A 206 7.08 -1.29 4.39
N THR A 207 6.07 -2.16 4.50
CA THR A 207 5.47 -2.86 3.36
C THR A 207 4.95 -1.87 2.31
N LEU A 208 4.17 -0.87 2.73
CA LEU A 208 3.64 0.17 1.84
C LEU A 208 4.75 0.91 1.07
N LEU A 209 5.77 1.37 1.77
CA LEU A 209 6.82 2.21 1.20
C LEU A 209 7.88 1.43 0.42
N LEU A 210 7.94 0.10 0.56
CA LEU A 210 8.85 -0.78 -0.17
C LEU A 210 8.20 -1.47 -1.37
N ALA A 211 6.87 -1.59 -1.43
CA ALA A 211 6.15 -2.19 -2.54
C ALA A 211 6.26 -1.38 -3.85
N GLN A 212 6.12 -2.06 -5.00
CA GLN A 212 5.94 -1.39 -6.29
C GLN A 212 4.58 -0.69 -6.36
N GLY A 213 4.50 0.38 -7.15
CA GLY A 213 3.30 1.23 -7.26
C GLY A 213 3.47 2.60 -6.61
N THR A 214 2.36 3.29 -6.38
CA THR A 214 2.35 4.63 -5.80
C THR A 214 1.84 4.57 -4.37
N PRO A 215 2.69 4.71 -3.33
CA PRO A 215 2.22 4.65 -1.95
C PRO A 215 1.48 5.95 -1.57
N MET A 216 0.32 5.81 -0.93
CA MET A 216 -0.44 6.88 -0.30
C MET A 216 -0.34 6.75 1.22
N LEU A 217 0.09 7.82 1.88
CA LEU A 217 0.17 7.92 3.34
C LEU A 217 -0.98 8.79 3.84
N LEU A 218 -1.75 8.31 4.82
CA LEU A 218 -2.71 9.12 5.54
C LEU A 218 -1.97 10.07 6.48
N ALA A 219 -2.34 11.35 6.45
CA ALA A 219 -1.70 12.35 7.30
C ALA A 219 -1.92 12.01 8.79
N GLY A 220 -0.83 11.98 9.55
CA GLY A 220 -0.85 11.65 10.97
C GLY A 220 -0.37 10.24 11.29
N ASP A 221 -0.42 9.32 10.33
CA ASP A 221 0.07 7.96 10.54
C ASP A 221 1.58 7.89 10.75
N GLU A 222 2.33 8.89 10.26
CA GLU A 222 3.77 8.95 10.47
C GLU A 222 4.17 9.11 11.93
N PHE A 223 3.27 9.60 12.80
CA PHE A 223 3.51 9.78 14.22
C PHE A 223 2.45 9.12 15.11
N GLY A 224 1.53 8.34 14.53
CA GLY A 224 0.52 7.58 15.27
C GLY A 224 -0.66 8.42 15.73
N HIS A 225 -1.20 9.26 14.85
CA HIS A 225 -2.51 9.90 15.04
C HIS A 225 -3.60 8.84 15.30
N SER A 226 -4.54 9.18 16.16
CA SER A 226 -5.63 8.30 16.60
C SER A 226 -6.94 9.07 16.60
N GLN A 227 -7.99 8.40 16.18
CA GLN A 227 -9.39 8.80 16.30
C GLN A 227 -10.10 7.98 17.39
N GLN A 228 -9.34 7.46 18.35
CA GLN A 228 -9.81 6.71 19.53
C GLN A 228 -10.75 5.55 19.20
N GLY A 229 -10.47 4.84 18.10
CA GLY A 229 -11.30 3.72 17.67
C GLY A 229 -12.55 4.11 16.89
N ASN A 230 -12.76 5.40 16.60
CA ASN A 230 -13.74 5.81 15.60
C ASN A 230 -13.17 5.52 14.20
N ASN A 231 -13.86 4.71 13.41
CA ASN A 231 -13.44 4.33 12.06
C ASN A 231 -14.27 5.02 10.95
N ASN A 232 -15.04 6.04 11.33
CA ASN A 232 -15.91 6.78 10.45
C ASN A 232 -16.09 8.22 10.99
N ALA A 233 -15.00 8.94 11.23
CA ALA A 233 -15.02 10.25 11.88
C ALA A 233 -15.52 11.40 10.96
N TYR A 234 -16.43 11.11 10.02
CA TYR A 234 -16.86 12.03 8.95
C TYR A 234 -17.56 13.30 9.48
N CYS A 235 -18.24 13.20 10.62
CA CYS A 235 -18.99 14.30 11.24
C CYS A 235 -18.27 14.92 12.45
N GLN A 236 -17.02 14.57 12.67
CA GLN A 236 -16.26 14.96 13.86
C GLN A 236 -15.30 16.10 13.54
N ASP A 237 -15.74 17.35 13.64
CA ASP A 237 -14.84 18.52 13.60
C ASP A 237 -14.45 18.95 15.02
N ASN A 238 -13.58 18.16 15.65
CA ASN A 238 -13.16 18.33 17.04
C ASN A 238 -11.84 17.56 17.31
N PRO A 239 -11.27 17.59 18.53
CA PRO A 239 -10.00 16.92 18.84
C PRO A 239 -9.93 15.41 18.55
N LEU A 240 -11.06 14.74 18.32
CA LEU A 240 -11.08 13.35 17.87
C LEU A 240 -10.45 13.19 16.47
N SER A 241 -10.65 14.15 15.56
CA SER A 241 -10.15 14.09 14.18
C SER A 241 -8.97 15.02 13.92
N TRP A 242 -8.76 16.04 14.76
CA TRP A 242 -7.67 16.99 14.59
C TRP A 242 -6.31 16.32 14.81
N ILE A 243 -5.30 16.73 14.03
CA ILE A 243 -3.92 16.33 14.27
C ILE A 243 -3.41 16.99 15.56
N ASP A 244 -3.11 16.16 16.56
CA ASP A 244 -2.47 16.57 17.80
C ASP A 244 -0.95 16.71 17.62
N TRP A 245 -0.51 17.94 17.35
CA TRP A 245 0.90 18.27 17.16
C TRP A 245 1.73 18.22 18.45
N GLU A 246 1.12 18.40 19.62
CA GLU A 246 1.82 18.31 20.90
C GLU A 246 2.17 16.85 21.22
N ARG A 247 1.22 15.94 21.00
CA ARG A 247 1.49 14.48 21.04
C ARG A 247 2.50 14.08 19.98
N ALA A 248 2.37 14.58 18.75
CA ALA A 248 3.31 14.27 17.67
C ALA A 248 4.76 14.71 17.99
N ALA A 249 4.97 15.73 18.81
CA ALA A 249 6.29 16.19 19.23
C ALA A 249 6.98 15.29 20.27
N GLN A 250 6.27 14.34 20.87
CA GLN A 250 6.81 13.44 21.89
C GLN A 250 7.83 12.44 21.30
N PRO A 251 8.76 11.90 22.12
CA PRO A 251 9.86 11.05 21.62
C PRO A 251 9.41 9.81 20.83
N GLY A 252 8.38 9.09 21.28
CA GLY A 252 7.87 7.89 20.60
C GLY A 252 7.30 8.18 19.20
N PRO A 253 6.31 9.09 19.08
CA PRO A 253 5.81 9.61 17.81
C PRO A 253 6.92 10.14 16.87
N GLN A 254 7.92 10.84 17.40
CA GLN A 254 9.07 11.30 16.60
C GLN A 254 9.97 10.16 16.09
N ALA A 255 10.13 9.09 16.86
CA ALA A 255 10.85 7.89 16.42
C ALA A 255 10.09 7.17 15.29
N GLN A 256 8.76 7.09 15.37
CA GLN A 256 7.90 6.59 14.29
C GLN A 256 8.08 7.44 13.02
N ALA A 257 8.04 8.77 13.15
CA ALA A 257 8.21 9.67 12.02
C ALA A 257 9.62 9.57 11.41
N ALA A 258 10.64 9.31 12.23
CA ALA A 258 12.00 9.08 11.76
C ALA A 258 12.12 7.80 10.93
N PHE A 259 11.42 6.73 11.32
CA PHE A 259 11.33 5.51 10.52
C PHE A 259 10.70 5.80 9.14
N VAL A 260 9.57 6.52 9.09
CA VAL A 260 8.90 6.88 7.83
C VAL A 260 9.79 7.73 6.93
N ARG A 261 10.45 8.74 7.50
CA ARG A 261 11.44 9.58 6.79
C ARG A 261 12.55 8.73 6.18
N ARG A 262 13.07 7.75 6.93
CA ARG A 262 14.11 6.83 6.45
C ARG A 262 13.58 5.95 5.31
N ALA A 263 12.43 5.33 5.47
CA ALA A 263 11.82 4.49 4.43
C ALA A 263 11.57 5.27 3.12
N LEU A 264 11.04 6.50 3.20
CA LEU A 264 10.87 7.39 2.05
C LEU A 264 12.21 7.76 1.38
N ALA A 265 13.25 8.05 2.17
CA ALA A 265 14.58 8.34 1.64
C ALA A 265 15.17 7.13 0.91
N LEU A 266 14.99 5.91 1.43
CA LEU A 266 15.43 4.67 0.79
C LEU A 266 14.65 4.39 -0.50
N ARG A 267 13.33 4.58 -0.50
CA ARG A 267 12.50 4.46 -1.71
C ARG A 267 12.97 5.41 -2.81
N ARG A 268 13.36 6.64 -2.45
CA ARG A 268 13.94 7.61 -3.40
C ARG A 268 15.32 7.18 -3.88
N ARG A 269 16.15 6.64 -3.00
CA ARG A 269 17.53 6.22 -3.31
C ARG A 269 17.60 4.99 -4.21
N TYR A 270 16.79 3.96 -3.94
CA TYR A 270 16.86 2.70 -4.67
C TYR A 270 15.79 2.64 -5.77
N GLY A 271 16.24 2.74 -7.03
CA GLY A 271 15.36 2.65 -8.21
C GLY A 271 14.58 1.34 -8.29
N LEU A 272 15.11 0.25 -7.72
CA LEU A 272 14.43 -1.04 -7.63
C LEU A 272 13.08 -0.99 -6.90
N LEU A 273 12.85 -0.02 -6.02
CA LEU A 273 11.59 0.14 -5.27
C LEU A 273 10.55 1.01 -6.02
N ARG A 274 10.92 1.56 -7.18
CA ARG A 274 10.10 2.49 -7.97
C ARG A 274 10.17 2.16 -9.46
N ARG A 275 10.04 0.88 -9.81
CA ARG A 275 10.13 0.46 -11.21
C ARG A 275 8.94 0.99 -11.99
N ASN A 276 9.19 1.41 -13.23
CA ASN A 276 8.16 1.85 -14.17
C ASN A 276 7.52 0.69 -14.95
N ARG A 277 8.00 -0.53 -14.74
CA ARG A 277 7.56 -1.77 -15.38
C ARG A 277 7.29 -2.81 -14.30
N PHE A 278 6.33 -3.68 -14.54
CA PHE A 278 6.03 -4.78 -13.64
C PHE A 278 7.22 -5.72 -13.52
N LEU A 279 7.36 -6.29 -12.33
CA LEU A 279 8.30 -7.38 -12.07
C LEU A 279 7.61 -8.68 -12.51
N THR A 280 8.29 -9.51 -13.31
CA THR A 280 7.68 -10.76 -13.79
C THR A 280 8.15 -11.97 -12.98
N GLY A 281 9.36 -11.93 -12.43
CA GLY A 281 10.00 -13.07 -11.80
C GLY A 281 10.45 -14.13 -12.81
N ASP A 282 10.30 -13.88 -14.12
CA ASP A 282 10.75 -14.80 -15.16
C ASP A 282 12.27 -14.81 -15.27
N PHE A 283 12.84 -15.95 -15.65
CA PHE A 283 14.26 -16.06 -15.90
C PHE A 283 14.60 -15.50 -17.28
N ASP A 284 15.40 -14.44 -17.31
CA ASP A 284 15.96 -13.91 -18.55
C ASP A 284 17.24 -14.68 -18.89
N ALA A 285 17.16 -15.58 -19.87
CA ALA A 285 18.30 -16.38 -20.30
C ALA A 285 19.45 -15.55 -20.89
N SER A 286 19.18 -14.34 -21.41
CA SER A 286 20.22 -13.47 -21.98
C SER A 286 21.01 -12.73 -20.90
N LEU A 287 20.40 -12.51 -19.74
CA LEU A 287 21.03 -11.85 -18.59
C LEU A 287 21.44 -12.84 -17.48
N GLY A 288 20.93 -14.07 -17.53
CA GLY A 288 21.23 -15.12 -16.55
C GLY A 288 20.63 -14.84 -15.17
N MET A 289 19.49 -14.17 -15.09
CA MET A 289 18.93 -13.67 -13.83
C MET A 289 17.40 -13.52 -13.87
N ARG A 290 16.78 -13.38 -12.69
CA ARG A 290 15.39 -12.94 -12.50
C ARG A 290 15.39 -11.52 -11.94
N ASP A 291 14.37 -10.73 -12.25
CA ASP A 291 14.24 -9.37 -11.69
C ASP A 291 13.78 -9.38 -10.22
N ILE A 292 13.00 -10.38 -9.83
CA ILE A 292 12.61 -10.70 -8.46
C ILE A 292 12.71 -12.20 -8.22
N GLU A 293 13.14 -12.59 -7.02
CA GLU A 293 13.05 -13.96 -6.53
C GLU A 293 12.29 -14.01 -5.21
N TRP A 294 11.40 -15.00 -5.13
CA TRP A 294 10.65 -15.33 -3.94
C TRP A 294 11.25 -16.59 -3.33
N ARG A 295 11.72 -16.48 -2.10
CA ARG A 295 12.45 -17.56 -1.43
C ARG A 295 11.81 -17.84 -0.07
N ARG A 296 11.91 -19.10 0.35
CA ARG A 296 11.66 -19.51 1.72
C ARG A 296 12.74 -18.92 2.65
N PRO A 297 12.53 -18.90 3.98
CA PRO A 297 13.54 -18.40 4.91
C PRO A 297 14.88 -19.14 4.85
N ASP A 298 14.88 -20.42 4.46
CA ASP A 298 16.11 -21.22 4.30
C ASP A 298 16.97 -20.83 3.09
N GLY A 299 16.47 -19.94 2.22
CA GLY A 299 17.11 -19.44 1.01
C GLY A 299 16.68 -20.15 -0.28
N GLU A 300 15.89 -21.23 -0.17
CA GLU A 300 15.42 -21.98 -1.34
C GLU A 300 14.28 -21.25 -2.07
N PRO A 301 14.16 -21.39 -3.41
CA PRO A 301 13.05 -20.81 -4.15
C PRO A 301 11.67 -21.32 -3.67
N MET A 302 10.68 -20.43 -3.64
CA MET A 302 9.28 -20.79 -3.37
C MET A 302 8.72 -21.66 -4.50
N GLY A 303 8.26 -22.87 -4.17
CA GLY A 303 7.51 -23.74 -5.07
C GLY A 303 6.00 -23.52 -5.01
N GLU A 304 5.24 -24.14 -5.93
CA GLU A 304 3.77 -24.04 -5.98
C GLU A 304 3.10 -24.48 -4.67
N GLY A 305 3.58 -25.58 -4.07
CA GLY A 305 3.07 -26.06 -2.78
C GLY A 305 3.34 -25.11 -1.62
N ASP A 306 4.43 -24.33 -1.68
CA ASP A 306 4.76 -23.35 -0.63
C ASP A 306 3.81 -22.15 -0.68
N TRP A 307 3.48 -21.68 -1.88
CA TRP A 307 2.55 -20.56 -2.08
C TRP A 307 1.17 -20.84 -1.50
N HIS A 308 0.69 -22.08 -1.60
CA HIS A 308 -0.62 -22.49 -1.11
C HIS A 308 -0.60 -23.11 0.30
N ASN A 309 0.55 -23.10 0.98
CA ASN A 309 0.65 -23.60 2.34
C ASN A 309 0.16 -22.51 3.34
N PRO A 310 -0.97 -22.73 4.05
CA PRO A 310 -1.51 -21.74 4.99
C PRO A 310 -0.59 -21.45 6.18
N GLU A 311 0.33 -22.36 6.52
CA GLU A 311 1.26 -22.22 7.65
C GLU A 311 2.50 -21.40 7.30
N LEU A 312 2.85 -21.28 6.01
CA LEU A 312 3.98 -20.46 5.58
C LEU A 312 3.56 -18.99 5.52
N ARG A 313 4.20 -18.17 6.36
CA ARG A 313 3.96 -16.72 6.42
C ARG A 313 5.24 -15.90 6.26
N ALA A 314 6.38 -16.47 6.63
CA ALA A 314 7.67 -15.82 6.46
C ALA A 314 8.12 -15.94 5.01
N LEU A 315 8.68 -14.84 4.47
CA LEU A 315 9.05 -14.74 3.07
C LEU A 315 10.34 -13.94 2.92
N LEU A 316 11.22 -14.42 2.04
CA LEU A 316 12.40 -13.70 1.60
C LEU A 316 12.18 -13.23 0.16
N ILE A 317 12.33 -11.94 -0.08
CA ILE A 317 12.16 -11.32 -1.40
C ILE A 317 13.49 -10.73 -1.83
N VAL A 318 14.03 -11.17 -2.95
CA VAL A 318 15.29 -10.67 -3.50
C VAL A 318 15.02 -9.89 -4.77
N LEU A 319 15.43 -8.61 -4.80
CA LEU A 319 15.38 -7.75 -5.97
C LEU A 319 16.79 -7.61 -6.54
N ASP A 320 17.01 -8.10 -7.75
CA ASP A 320 18.32 -8.06 -8.38
C ASP A 320 18.59 -6.69 -9.03
N GLY A 321 19.63 -6.01 -8.55
CA GLY A 321 20.06 -4.71 -9.04
C GLY A 321 20.66 -4.70 -10.45
N ARG A 322 20.96 -5.89 -10.99
CA ARG A 322 21.36 -6.08 -12.39
C ARG A 322 20.17 -6.08 -13.34
N SER A 323 18.94 -6.09 -12.81
CA SER A 323 17.73 -6.10 -13.63
C SER A 323 17.63 -4.81 -14.43
N PRO A 324 17.39 -4.86 -15.75
CA PRO A 324 17.23 -3.67 -16.57
C PRO A 324 16.15 -2.75 -16.00
N ASP A 325 16.43 -1.45 -15.97
CA ASP A 325 15.51 -0.40 -15.52
C ASP A 325 14.65 0.17 -16.65
N SER A 326 15.01 -0.15 -17.90
CA SER A 326 14.39 0.34 -19.13
C SER A 326 14.02 -0.80 -20.08
N GLY A 327 13.48 -0.46 -21.26
CA GLY A 327 13.24 -1.44 -22.32
C GLY A 327 14.48 -1.87 -23.08
N LEU A 328 15.62 -1.25 -22.80
CA LEU A 328 16.89 -1.66 -23.35
C LEU A 328 17.37 -2.90 -22.57
N ARG A 329 17.83 -3.92 -23.29
CA ARG A 329 18.34 -5.17 -22.70
C ARG A 329 19.79 -4.99 -22.22
N GLU A 330 20.03 -3.98 -21.41
CA GLU A 330 21.32 -3.73 -20.77
C GLU A 330 21.20 -4.00 -19.26
N PRO A 331 22.18 -4.67 -18.64
CA PRO A 331 22.15 -4.88 -17.19
C PRO A 331 22.07 -3.56 -16.43
N GLY A 332 21.17 -3.52 -15.45
CA GLY A 332 21.10 -2.46 -14.46
C GLY A 332 22.38 -2.39 -13.62
N ARG A 333 22.60 -1.24 -12.98
CA ARG A 333 23.74 -1.00 -12.08
C ARG A 333 23.28 -0.58 -10.69
N HIS A 334 22.17 -1.17 -10.23
CA HIS A 334 21.64 -0.91 -8.91
C HIS A 334 22.25 -1.85 -7.88
N VAL A 335 22.19 -1.44 -6.61
CA VAL A 335 22.47 -2.33 -5.49
C VAL A 335 21.28 -3.27 -5.33
N SER A 336 21.50 -4.58 -5.39
CA SER A 336 20.48 -5.59 -5.11
C SER A 336 19.98 -5.47 -3.68
N LEU A 337 18.70 -5.73 -3.45
CA LEU A 337 18.04 -5.63 -2.15
C LEU A 337 17.45 -6.99 -1.75
N ALA A 338 17.44 -7.28 -0.45
CA ALA A 338 16.72 -8.42 0.10
C ALA A 338 15.77 -7.94 1.21
N LEU A 339 14.50 -8.26 1.09
CA LEU A 339 13.47 -7.97 2.09
C LEU A 339 13.13 -9.26 2.83
N LEU A 340 13.39 -9.28 4.13
CA LEU A 340 13.08 -10.36 5.03
C LEU A 340 11.79 -9.99 5.76
N LEU A 341 10.77 -10.82 5.59
CA LEU A 341 9.43 -10.60 6.12
C LEU A 341 9.11 -11.71 7.12
N ASN A 342 8.94 -11.37 8.40
CA ASN A 342 8.53 -12.31 9.44
C ASN A 342 7.21 -11.89 10.09
N PRO A 343 6.05 -12.30 9.55
CA PRO A 343 4.75 -12.09 10.19
C PRO A 343 4.46 -13.06 11.35
N ASN A 344 5.33 -14.05 11.59
CA ASN A 344 5.10 -15.06 12.62
C ASN A 344 5.19 -14.47 14.02
N GLU A 345 4.56 -15.16 14.97
CA GLU A 345 4.64 -14.84 16.41
C GLU A 345 5.94 -15.30 17.08
N GLN A 346 6.80 -15.98 16.31
CA GLN A 346 8.11 -16.46 16.76
C GLN A 346 9.21 -15.81 15.92
N GLU A 347 10.44 -15.84 16.45
CA GLU A 347 11.61 -15.45 15.66
C GLU A 347 11.79 -16.38 14.45
N GLN A 348 12.35 -15.83 13.37
CA GLN A 348 12.60 -16.57 12.13
C GLN A 348 14.01 -16.31 11.65
N ARG A 349 14.74 -17.38 11.34
CA ARG A 349 16.05 -17.31 10.70
C ARG A 349 15.90 -17.24 9.19
N PHE A 350 16.70 -16.39 8.56
CA PHE A 350 16.75 -16.18 7.12
C PHE A 350 18.17 -16.37 6.58
N ARG A 351 18.30 -17.02 5.43
CA ARG A 351 19.53 -17.11 4.64
C ARG A 351 19.37 -16.33 3.32
N PRO A 352 19.56 -15.00 3.33
CA PRO A 352 19.35 -14.16 2.15
C PRO A 352 20.49 -14.23 1.13
N SER A 353 21.71 -14.53 1.57
CA SER A 353 22.88 -14.59 0.69
C SER A 353 23.01 -15.96 0.01
N ASP A 354 23.50 -15.96 -1.21
CA ASP A 354 23.85 -17.15 -1.99
C ASP A 354 25.24 -16.99 -2.64
N GLU A 355 25.61 -17.88 -3.56
CA GLU A 355 26.89 -17.85 -4.27
C GLU A 355 27.08 -16.59 -5.14
N THR A 356 25.99 -15.91 -5.51
CA THR A 356 25.97 -14.77 -6.42
C THR A 356 25.77 -13.43 -5.73
N LEU A 357 24.97 -13.37 -4.66
CA LEU A 357 24.60 -12.15 -3.96
C LEU A 357 24.87 -12.27 -2.46
N SER A 358 25.60 -11.30 -1.90
CA SER A 358 25.88 -11.22 -0.46
C SER A 358 25.23 -10.00 0.19
N PHE A 359 24.29 -10.24 1.09
CA PHE A 359 23.53 -9.24 1.83
C PHE A 359 24.06 -9.09 3.25
N ARG A 360 24.87 -8.05 3.49
CA ARG A 360 25.55 -7.83 4.79
C ARG A 360 25.14 -6.55 5.51
N ARG A 361 24.37 -5.68 4.85
CA ARG A 361 24.08 -4.34 5.37
C ARG A 361 22.59 -4.14 5.57
N VAL A 362 22.17 -3.98 6.82
CA VAL A 362 20.82 -3.53 7.18
C VAL A 362 20.62 -2.09 6.73
N VAL A 363 19.61 -1.86 5.90
CA VAL A 363 19.25 -0.51 5.43
C VAL A 363 17.97 0.01 6.09
N LEU A 364 17.06 -0.88 6.50
CA LEU A 364 15.85 -0.58 7.26
C LEU A 364 15.48 -1.78 8.11
N GLN A 365 14.99 -1.57 9.33
CA GLN A 365 14.40 -2.60 10.18
C GLN A 365 13.26 -1.98 10.99
N THR A 366 12.27 -2.78 11.35
CA THR A 366 11.10 -2.32 12.13
C THR A 366 11.26 -2.52 13.63
N ASP A 367 12.09 -3.47 14.03
CA ASP A 367 12.50 -3.69 15.41
C ASP A 367 13.58 -2.68 15.84
N ASP A 368 13.56 -2.29 17.11
CA ASP A 368 14.52 -1.32 17.66
C ASP A 368 15.88 -1.98 18.00
N ALA A 369 15.89 -3.29 18.27
CA ALA A 369 17.13 -4.01 18.52
C ALA A 369 17.94 -4.16 17.22
N PRO A 370 19.25 -3.85 17.23
CA PRO A 370 20.08 -4.01 16.04
C PRO A 370 20.12 -5.49 15.63
N LEU A 371 19.87 -5.75 14.35
CA LEU A 371 20.04 -7.08 13.77
C LEU A 371 21.51 -7.32 13.45
N GLU A 372 22.01 -8.49 13.85
CA GLU A 372 23.35 -8.96 13.53
C GLU A 372 23.27 -10.25 12.72
N MET A 373 24.24 -10.41 11.83
CA MET A 373 24.42 -11.63 11.04
C MET A 373 25.27 -12.61 11.84
N ASP A 374 24.89 -13.88 11.89
CA ASP A 374 25.67 -14.92 12.55
C ASP A 374 26.89 -15.37 11.72
N GLU A 375 27.70 -16.26 12.30
CA GLU A 375 28.92 -16.79 11.66
C GLU A 375 28.61 -17.58 10.39
N GLU A 376 27.41 -18.17 10.29
CA GLU A 376 26.90 -18.89 9.13
C GLU A 376 26.26 -17.97 8.08
N GLY A 377 26.25 -16.65 8.29
CA GLY A 377 25.69 -15.67 7.36
C GLY A 377 24.17 -15.57 7.37
N GLN A 378 23.50 -16.07 8.40
CA GLN A 378 22.06 -15.99 8.60
C GLN A 378 21.66 -14.77 9.44
N TRP A 379 20.40 -14.37 9.30
CA TRP A 379 19.79 -13.26 10.01
C TRP A 379 18.59 -13.77 10.81
N THR A 380 18.56 -13.54 12.12
CA THR A 380 17.42 -13.88 12.97
C THR A 380 16.55 -12.66 13.18
N LEU A 381 15.35 -12.68 12.59
CA LEU A 381 14.36 -11.60 12.77
C LEU A 381 13.45 -11.92 13.96
N PRO A 382 13.20 -10.96 14.86
CA PRO A 382 12.19 -11.09 15.90
C PRO A 382 10.80 -11.41 15.34
N ALA A 383 9.93 -11.89 16.21
CA ALA A 383 8.51 -12.04 15.90
C ALA A 383 7.92 -10.74 15.32
N ARG A 384 7.06 -10.90 14.33
CA ARG A 384 6.28 -9.84 13.68
C ARG A 384 7.17 -8.65 13.29
N SER A 385 8.19 -8.88 12.47
CA SER A 385 9.17 -7.86 12.06
C SER A 385 9.53 -7.93 10.57
N LEU A 386 10.10 -6.85 10.06
CA LEU A 386 10.55 -6.69 8.68
C LEU A 386 11.95 -6.07 8.66
N CYS A 387 12.80 -6.57 7.77
CA CYS A 387 14.15 -6.04 7.55
C CYS A 387 14.47 -5.93 6.05
N LEU A 388 14.99 -4.78 5.63
CA LEU A 388 15.55 -4.59 4.30
C LEU A 388 17.08 -4.58 4.40
N LEU A 389 17.70 -5.46 3.62
CA LEU A 389 19.13 -5.56 3.44
C LEU A 389 19.53 -5.02 2.06
N ALA A 390 20.76 -4.52 1.96
CA ALA A 390 21.40 -4.20 0.70
C ALA A 390 22.61 -5.10 0.48
N SER A 391 22.80 -5.51 -0.78
CA SER A 391 23.99 -6.23 -1.19
C SER A 391 25.24 -5.37 -0.98
N SER A 392 26.35 -6.04 -0.69
CA SER A 392 27.67 -5.41 -0.81
C SER A 392 27.94 -5.25 -2.30
N SER A 393 28.32 -4.06 -2.76
CA SER A 393 28.74 -3.88 -4.16
C SER A 393 29.85 -4.89 -4.47
N ALA A 394 29.69 -5.68 -5.54
CA ALA A 394 30.85 -6.29 -6.17
C ALA A 394 31.80 -5.14 -6.52
N GLY A 395 33.01 -5.18 -5.97
CA GLY A 395 34.03 -4.15 -6.12
C GLY A 395 34.42 -3.90 -7.56
#